data_AF-A0A821I9Y0-F1
#
_entry.id   AF-A0A821I9Y0-F1
#
_cell.length_a   1.000
_cell.length_b   1.000
_cell.length_c   1.000
_cell.angle_alpha   90.00
_cell.angle_beta   90.00
_cell.angle_gamma   90.00
#
_symmetry.space_group_name_H-M   'P 1'
#
loop_
_entity.id
_entity.type
_entity.pdbx_description
1 polymer ?
#
loop_
_entity_poly.entity_id
_entity_poly.type
_entity_poly.pdbx_seq_one_letter_code
_entity_poly.pdbx_strand_id
1 'polypeptide(L)' 'MLRIKQEIASSTASDKIVPLKQVSVDTKIRSFAADVIVTQVFQNDESVPVEAVY' A
#
# COMPACT_ATOMS: atom_id res chain seq x y z
N MET A 1 27.39 5.59 1.35
CA MET A 1 26.23 5.18 0.52
C MET A 1 25.34 4.29 1.36
N LEU A 2 24.12 4.73 1.67
CA LEU A 2 23.21 4.03 2.59
C LEU A 2 22.32 3.07 1.78
N ARG A 3 22.51 1.76 1.95
CA ARG A 3 21.63 0.72 1.38
C ARG A 3 20.53 0.42 2.39
N ILE A 4 19.29 0.75 2.04
CA ILE A 4 18.12 0.35 2.81
C ILE A 4 17.79 -1.09 2.39
N LYS A 5 17.93 -2.05 3.32
CA LYS A 5 17.38 -3.40 3.16
C LYS A 5 15.91 -3.34 3.54
N GLN A 6 15.04 -3.70 2.60
CA GLN A 6 13.63 -3.91 2.88
C GLN A 6 13.50 -5.23 3.66
N GLU A 7 13.45 -5.13 4.99
CA GLU A 7 12.97 -6.24 5.81
C GLU A 7 11.46 -6.32 5.63
N ILE A 8 11.01 -7.29 4.83
CA ILE A 8 9.60 -7.66 4.79
C ILE A 8 9.33 -8.37 6.11
N ALA A 9 8.92 -7.60 7.12
CA ALA A 9 8.36 -8.15 8.34
C ALA A 9 7.08 -8.91 7.96
N SER A 10 7.20 -10.22 7.79
CA SER A 10 6.06 -11.13 7.71
C SER A 10 5.44 -11.20 9.11
N SER A 11 4.63 -10.20 9.46
CA SER A 11 3.77 -10.28 10.62
C SER A 11 2.65 -11.25 10.31
N THR A 12 2.65 -12.39 10.99
CA THR A 12 1.51 -13.32 11.06
C THR A 12 0.32 -12.61 11.73
N ALA A 13 -0.41 -11.80 10.96
CA ALA A 13 -1.74 -11.30 11.27
C ALA A 13 -2.71 -12.06 10.36
N SER A 14 -2.92 -13.33 10.69
CA SER A 14 -3.87 -14.21 10.02
C SER A 14 -5.26 -14.00 10.61
N ASP A 15 -5.87 -12.84 10.39
CA ASP A 15 -7.33 -12.70 10.52
C ASP A 15 -7.81 -11.56 9.63
N LYS A 16 -8.13 -11.95 8.39
CA LYS A 16 -8.97 -11.24 7.42
C LYS A 16 -8.63 -9.75 7.23
N ILE A 17 -7.55 -9.48 6.52
CA ILE A 17 -7.28 -8.15 5.95
C ILE A 17 -7.53 -8.26 4.44
N VAL A 18 -8.29 -7.31 3.87
CA VAL A 18 -8.50 -7.27 2.42
C VAL A 18 -7.14 -7.10 1.72
N PRO A 19 -6.75 -8.00 0.81
CA PRO A 19 -5.45 -7.91 0.16
C PRO A 19 -5.35 -6.65 -0.72
N LEU A 20 -4.22 -5.95 -0.56
CA LEU A 20 -3.85 -4.83 -1.41
C LEU A 20 -3.40 -5.35 -2.77
N LYS A 21 -4.18 -5.04 -3.81
CA LYS A 21 -3.95 -5.54 -5.17
C LYS A 21 -2.96 -4.67 -5.94
N GLN A 22 -3.05 -3.36 -5.77
CA GLN A 22 -2.24 -2.42 -6.52
C GLN A 22 -2.02 -1.13 -5.71
N VAL A 23 -0.81 -0.59 -5.84
CA VAL A 23 -0.48 0.76 -5.41
C VAL A 23 0.05 1.52 -6.62
N SER A 24 -0.51 2.68 -6.92
CA SER A 24 0.04 3.64 -7.87
C SER A 24 0.49 4.88 -7.13
N VAL A 25 1.67 5.40 -7.49
CA VAL A 25 2.18 6.65 -6.96
C VAL A 25 2.50 7.55 -8.13
N ASP A 26 1.77 8.65 -8.22
CA ASP A 26 1.95 9.67 -9.23
C ASP A 26 2.51 10.92 -8.56
N THR A 27 3.61 11.44 -9.08
CA THR A 27 4.28 12.62 -8.49
C THR A 27 4.58 13.66 -9.55
N LYS A 28 4.22 14.91 -9.27
CA LYS A 28 4.55 16.06 -10.11
C LYS A 28 5.36 17.07 -9.31
N ILE A 29 6.64 17.18 -9.65
CA ILE A 29 7.55 18.14 -9.01
C ILE A 29 7.40 19.50 -9.69
N ARG A 30 7.24 20.57 -8.90
CA ARG A 30 7.18 21.96 -9.35
C ARG A 30 8.12 22.83 -8.52
N SER A 31 9.27 23.17 -9.11
CA SER A 31 10.32 24.02 -8.51
C SER A 31 10.83 23.49 -7.15
N PHE A 32 10.15 23.82 -6.05
CA PHE A 32 10.51 23.43 -4.69
C PHE A 32 9.43 22.57 -4.00
N ALA A 33 8.30 22.30 -4.66
CA ALA A 33 7.20 21.49 -4.13
C ALA A 33 6.96 20.24 -4.99
N ALA A 34 6.28 19.24 -4.43
CA ALA A 34 5.84 18.05 -5.15
C ALA A 34 4.37 17.76 -4.84
N ASP A 35 3.57 17.63 -5.90
CA ASP A 35 2.21 17.08 -5.81
C ASP A 35 2.38 15.56 -5.80
N VAL A 36 2.01 14.88 -4.71
CA VAL A 36 2.08 13.41 -4.59
C VAL A 36 0.67 12.86 -4.48
N ILE A 37 0.30 11.97 -5.41
CA ILE A 37 -0.98 11.27 -5.42
C ILE A 37 -0.69 9.79 -5.21
N VAL A 38 -1.20 9.23 -4.12
CA VAL A 38 -1.10 7.79 -3.82
C VAL A 38 -2.48 7.18 -4.02
N THR A 39 -2.56 6.21 -4.90
CA THR A 39 -3.79 5.43 -5.15
C THR A 39 -3.56 4.00 -4.69
N GLN A 40 -4.36 3.54 -3.73
CA GLN A 40 -4.33 2.16 -3.23
C GLN A 40 -5.62 1.44 -3.67
N VAL A 41 -5.48 0.25 -4.26
CA VAL A 41 -6.60 -0.58 -4.70
C VAL A 41 -6.63 -1.85 -3.85
N PHE A 42 -7.68 -1.98 -3.05
CA PHE A 42 -7.98 -3.16 -2.25
C PHE A 42 -9.06 -3.98 -2.95
N GLN A 43 -8.91 -5.30 -2.98
CA GLN A 43 -9.93 -6.18 -3.54
C GLN A 43 -10.23 -7.30 -2.56
N ASN A 44 -11.48 -7.39 -2.13
CA ASN A 44 -11.96 -8.52 -1.34
C ASN A 44 -12.59 -9.55 -2.27
N ASP A 45 -11.91 -10.66 -2.49
CA ASP A 45 -12.42 -11.80 -3.26
C ASP A 45 -13.11 -12.85 -2.37
N GLU A 46 -13.23 -12.59 -1.06
CA GLU A 46 -13.95 -13.48 -0.14
C GLU A 46 -15.47 -13.29 -0.22
N SER A 47 -16.20 -14.38 0.04
CA SER A 47 -17.67 -14.37 0.12
C SER A 47 -18.19 -13.69 1.40
N VAL A 48 -17.32 -13.43 2.36
CA VAL A 48 -17.63 -12.75 3.62
C VAL A 48 -17.08 -11.33 3.60
N PRO A 49 -17.78 -10.36 4.21
CA PRO A 49 -17.26 -9.00 4.34
C PRO A 49 -16.01 -8.99 5.22
N VAL A 50 -14.97 -8.31 4.73
CA VAL A 50 -13.67 -8.17 5.39
C VAL A 50 -13.32 -6.68 5.47
N GLU A 51 -12.73 -6.26 6.59
CA GLU A 51 -12.34 -4.87 6.82
C GLU A 51 -11.09 -4.50 6.00
N ALA A 52 -11.16 -3.36 5.30
CA ALA A 52 -10.02 -2.79 4.59
C ALA A 52 -9.40 -1.68 5.43
N VAL A 53 -8.10 -1.79 5.71
CA VAL A 53 -7.33 -0.78 6.44
C VAL A 53 -6.43 -0.05 5.44
N TYR A 54 -6.54 1.28 5.40
CA TYR A 54 -5.79 2.18 4.51
C TYR A 54 -4.54 2.77 5.18
#